data_AF-A0A7Y1YV25-F1
#
_entry.id   AF-A0A7Y1YV25-F1
#
_cell.length_a   1.000
_cell.length_b   1.000
_cell.length_c   1.000
_cell.angle_alpha   90.00
_cell.angle_beta   90.00
_cell.angle_gamma   90.00
#
_symmetry.space_group_name_H-M   'P 1'
#
loop_
_entity.id
_entity.type
_entity.pdbx_description
1 polymer ?
#
loop_
_entity_poly.entity_id
_entity_poly.type
_entity_poly.pdbx_seq_one_letter_code
_entity_poly.pdbx_strand_id
1 'polypeptide(L)'
;MLNTKWIATAMVALTLSLAGTSPALGQDDGKVRKDLETVLALKGKPCGAIVDLRRQGENDYLVTCRDGSRYRIFISEGDQVVVEERD
;
A
#
# COMPACT_ATOMS: atom_id res chain seq x y z
N MET A 1 -54.40 -44.31 5.01
CA MET A 1 -54.82 -42.96 4.57
C MET A 1 -54.47 -41.98 5.71
N LEU A 2 -53.19 -41.70 5.99
CA LEU A 2 -52.27 -40.76 5.33
C LEU A 2 -52.87 -39.36 5.10
N ASN A 3 -52.65 -38.45 6.06
CA ASN A 3 -52.55 -37.00 5.80
C ASN A 3 -51.94 -36.27 7.01
N THR A 4 -50.63 -36.44 7.22
CA THR A 4 -49.83 -35.62 8.14
C THR A 4 -49.50 -34.30 7.44
N LYS A 5 -50.30 -33.31 7.81
CA LYS A 5 -50.25 -31.92 7.34
C LYS A 5 -48.94 -31.25 7.79
N TRP A 6 -48.10 -30.95 6.80
CA TRP A 6 -47.20 -29.80 6.68
C TRP A 6 -46.05 -29.71 7.69
N ILE A 7 -44.99 -30.42 7.28
CA ILE A 7 -43.55 -30.17 7.47
C ILE A 7 -43.26 -28.82 8.13
N ALA A 8 -42.65 -28.95 9.31
CA ALA A 8 -42.20 -27.89 10.17
C ALA A 8 -41.33 -26.85 9.44
N THR A 9 -41.75 -25.62 9.63
CA THR A 9 -41.03 -24.36 9.52
C THR A 9 -39.62 -24.45 10.10
N ALA A 10 -38.60 -24.20 9.27
CA ALA A 10 -37.32 -23.61 9.68
C ALA A 10 -36.57 -23.15 8.42
N MET A 11 -37.03 -22.02 7.89
CA MET A 11 -36.27 -21.19 6.95
C MET A 11 -35.29 -20.34 7.78
N VAL A 12 -34.12 -20.02 7.22
CA VAL A 12 -33.08 -19.10 7.75
C VAL A 12 -32.15 -19.76 8.80
N ALA A 13 -30.83 -19.87 8.63
CA ALA A 13 -29.89 -18.89 8.11
C ALA A 13 -28.75 -19.56 7.33
N LEU A 14 -28.60 -19.18 6.06
CA LEU A 14 -27.36 -19.34 5.31
C LEU A 14 -26.42 -18.23 5.80
N THR A 15 -25.62 -18.49 6.83
CA THR A 15 -24.59 -17.55 7.29
C THR A 15 -23.46 -17.50 6.26
N LEU A 16 -23.64 -16.61 5.28
CA LEU A 16 -22.59 -16.11 4.39
C LEU A 16 -21.41 -15.68 5.25
N SER A 17 -20.37 -16.51 5.25
CA SER A 17 -19.07 -16.14 5.79
C SER A 17 -18.46 -15.12 4.82
N LEU A 18 -18.67 -13.82 5.07
CA LEU A 18 -17.86 -12.77 4.47
C LEU A 18 -16.44 -12.91 5.03
N ALA A 19 -15.67 -13.87 4.49
CA ALA A 19 -14.23 -13.90 4.66
C ALA A 19 -13.69 -12.64 3.98
N GLY A 20 -13.05 -11.78 4.79
CA GLY A 20 -12.72 -10.41 4.44
C GLY A 20 -11.96 -10.27 3.13
N THR A 21 -12.46 -9.37 2.29
CA THR A 21 -11.67 -8.73 1.24
C THR A 21 -10.55 -7.97 1.94
N SER A 22 -9.36 -8.58 2.02
CA SER A 22 -8.15 -7.84 2.38
C SER A 22 -7.94 -6.80 1.28
N PRO A 23 -7.81 -5.49 1.60
CA PRO A 23 -7.44 -4.53 0.59
C PRO A 23 -6.08 -4.94 0.03
N ALA A 24 -6.01 -5.13 -1.29
CA ALA A 24 -4.79 -5.39 -2.02
C ALA A 24 -3.89 -4.13 -1.94
N LEU A 25 -3.20 -3.96 -0.81
CA LEU A 25 -2.10 -3.00 -0.66
C LEU A 25 -0.90 -3.59 -1.39
N GLY A 26 -0.58 -3.14 -2.59
CA GLY A 26 0.68 -3.55 -3.21
C GLY A 26 0.87 -3.24 -4.70
N GLN A 27 -0.18 -2.89 -5.45
CA GLN A 27 0.03 -2.51 -6.86
C GLN A 27 0.52 -1.06 -7.02
N ASP A 28 0.03 -0.14 -6.20
CA ASP A 28 0.45 1.28 -6.25
C ASP A 28 1.92 1.44 -5.79
N ASP A 29 2.29 0.72 -4.73
CA ASP A 29 3.62 0.80 -4.14
C ASP A 29 4.74 0.42 -5.12
N GLY A 30 4.50 -0.55 -6.01
CA GLY A 30 5.49 -0.95 -7.02
C GLY A 30 5.81 0.17 -8.00
N LYS A 31 4.78 0.89 -8.48
CA LYS A 31 4.96 2.02 -9.40
C LYS A 31 5.58 3.21 -8.68
N VAL A 32 5.06 3.58 -7.51
CA VAL A 32 5.60 4.68 -6.69
C VAL A 32 7.06 4.45 -6.37
N ARG A 33 7.45 3.23 -6.00
CA ARG A 33 8.83 2.88 -5.71
C ARG A 33 9.75 3.10 -6.92
N LYS A 34 9.30 2.71 -8.13
CA LYS A 34 10.05 2.94 -9.38
C LYS A 34 10.20 4.43 -9.71
N ASP A 35 9.14 5.20 -9.49
CA ASP A 35 9.13 6.64 -9.71
C ASP A 35 10.11 7.34 -8.73
N LEU A 36 10.09 6.95 -7.45
CA LEU A 36 11.01 7.49 -6.43
C LEU A 36 12.47 7.09 -6.66
N GLU A 37 12.74 5.85 -7.11
CA GLU A 37 14.08 5.45 -7.56
C GLU A 37 14.60 6.35 -8.67
N THR A 38 13.73 6.71 -9.61
CA THR A 38 14.06 7.62 -10.72
C THR A 38 14.35 9.02 -10.19
N VAL A 39 13.53 9.54 -9.28
CA VAL A 39 13.76 10.85 -8.63
C VAL A 39 15.11 10.89 -7.91
N LEU A 40 15.45 9.85 -7.13
CA LEU A 40 16.73 9.76 -6.44
C LEU A 40 17.91 9.74 -7.41
N ALA A 41 17.81 8.96 -8.49
CA ALA A 41 18.83 8.91 -9.53
C ALA A 41 19.02 10.27 -10.22
N LEU A 42 17.93 10.98 -10.55
CA LEU A 42 17.98 12.33 -11.13
C LEU A 42 18.63 13.36 -10.19
N LYS A 43 18.53 13.16 -8.87
CA LYS A 43 19.16 14.01 -7.86
C LYS A 43 20.59 13.58 -7.49
N GLY A 44 21.14 12.57 -8.16
CA GLY A 44 22.50 12.07 -7.88
C GLY A 44 22.63 11.30 -6.56
N LYS A 45 21.54 10.73 -6.04
CA LYS A 45 21.52 9.86 -4.86
C LYS A 45 21.34 8.40 -5.30
N PRO A 46 22.43 7.65 -5.57
CA PRO A 46 22.29 6.27 -6.03
C PRO A 46 21.75 5.39 -4.91
N CYS A 47 20.52 4.89 -5.08
CA CYS A 47 19.84 4.03 -4.09
C CYS A 47 19.99 2.52 -4.41
N GLY A 48 20.30 2.20 -5.67
CA GLY A 48 20.32 0.82 -6.21
C GLY A 48 18.92 0.21 -6.30
N ALA A 49 18.31 -0.08 -5.15
CA ALA A 49 16.92 -0.48 -5.01
C ALA A 49 16.36 0.02 -3.68
N ILE A 50 15.14 0.56 -3.70
CA ILE A 50 14.43 0.87 -2.47
C ILE A 50 13.97 -0.45 -1.84
N VAL A 51 14.42 -0.73 -0.61
CA VAL A 51 14.05 -1.94 0.14
C VAL A 51 12.87 -1.69 1.08
N ASP A 52 12.74 -0.47 1.61
CA ASP A 52 11.59 -0.04 2.40
C ASP A 52 11.02 1.28 1.89
N LEU A 53 9.69 1.37 1.83
CA LEU A 53 8.96 2.56 1.40
C LEU A 53 7.82 2.79 2.39
N ARG A 54 7.83 3.96 3.03
CA ARG A 54 6.73 4.42 3.88
C ARG A 54 6.23 5.76 3.41
N ARG A 55 4.93 5.84 3.11
CA ARG A 55 4.22 7.10 2.92
C ARG A 55 4.01 7.77 4.29
N GLN A 56 4.51 9.00 4.44
CA GLN A 56 4.35 9.82 5.65
C GLN A 56 3.18 10.82 5.50
N GLY A 57 2.80 11.12 4.26
CA GLY A 57 1.71 12.01 3.92
C GLY A 57 1.41 12.00 2.43
N GLU A 58 0.59 12.94 1.98
CA GLU A 58 0.39 13.16 0.55
C GLU A 58 1.70 13.67 -0.07
N ASN A 59 2.20 12.97 -1.09
CA ASN A 59 3.46 13.28 -1.76
C ASN A 59 4.69 13.35 -0.83
N ASP A 60 4.65 12.74 0.36
CA ASP A 60 5.77 12.66 1.31
C ASP A 60 6.09 11.20 1.64
N TYR A 61 7.32 10.79 1.33
CA TYR A 61 7.77 9.40 1.42
C TYR A 61 9.10 9.31 2.15
N LEU A 62 9.19 8.39 3.10
CA LEU A 62 10.44 7.94 3.67
C LEU A 62 10.85 6.63 2.98
N VAL A 63 12.06 6.59 2.46
CA VAL A 63 12.60 5.43 1.75
C VAL A 63 13.89 4.96 2.41
N THR A 64 14.06 3.65 2.48
CA THR A 64 15.34 3.02 2.83
C THR A 64 15.87 2.28 1.62
N CYS A 65 17.10 2.58 1.26
CA CYS A 65 17.83 2.00 0.15
C CYS A 65 18.59 0.74 0.57
N ARG A 66 18.91 -0.12 -0.40
CA ARG A 66 19.64 -1.37 -0.15
C ARG A 66 21.02 -1.16 0.47
N ASP A 67 21.66 -0.04 0.17
CA ASP A 67 22.95 0.38 0.72
C ASP A 67 22.87 0.84 2.19
N GLY A 68 21.66 0.95 2.75
CA GLY A 68 21.40 1.44 4.10
C GLY A 68 21.06 2.93 4.18
N SER A 69 21.24 3.68 3.09
CA SER A 69 20.90 5.11 3.02
C SER A 69 19.41 5.32 3.20
N ARG A 70 19.02 6.38 3.90
CA ARG A 70 17.61 6.76 4.08
C ARG A 70 17.36 8.14 3.54
N TYR A 71 16.24 8.30 2.85
CA TYR A 71 15.84 9.58 2.27
C TYR A 71 14.39 9.89 2.57
N ARG A 72 14.08 11.16 2.83
CA ARG A 72 12.72 11.71 2.77
C ARG A 72 12.56 12.44 1.44
N ILE A 73 11.54 12.09 0.69
CA ILE A 73 11.22 12.66 -0.62
C ILE A 73 9.85 13.30 -0.50
N PHE A 74 9.76 14.61 -0.71
CA PHE A 74 8.50 15.33 -0.59
C PHE A 74 8.37 16.49 -1.58
N ILE A 75 7.15 16.95 -1.79
CA ILE A 75 6.87 18.19 -2.54
C ILE A 75 6.84 19.36 -1.56
N SER A 76 7.69 20.37 -1.81
CA SER A 76 7.70 21.62 -1.06
C SER A 76 6.56 22.55 -1.46
N GLU A 77 6.33 23.61 -0.69
CA GLU A 77 5.27 24.61 -0.95
C GLU A 77 5.37 25.30 -2.33
N GLY A 78 6.53 25.23 -3.00
CA GLY A 78 6.74 25.75 -4.35
C GLY A 78 6.61 24.72 -5.48
N ASP A 79 5.89 23.61 -5.24
CA ASP A 79 5.72 22.48 -6.19
C ASP A 79 7.05 21.81 -6.62
N GLN A 80 8.11 21.97 -5.81
CA GLN A 80 9.41 21.35 -6.09
C GLN A 80 9.59 20.05 -5.33
N VAL A 81 10.09 19.03 -6.03
CA VAL A 81 10.50 17.76 -5.42
C VAL A 81 11.85 17.92 -4.69
N VAL A 82 11.79 17.74 -3.38
CA VAL A 82 12.92 17.83 -2.45
C VAL A 82 13.31 16.43 -1.98
N VAL A 83 14.62 16.17 -1.90
CA VAL A 83 15.20 14.94 -1.35
C VAL A 83 16.10 15.32 -0.19
N GLU A 84 15.75 14.88 1.01
CA GLU A 84 16.53 15.05 2.22
C GLU A 84 17.11 13.72 2.66
N GLU A 85 18.40 13.71 2.99
CA GLU A 85 19.05 12.54 3.60
C GLU A 85 18.66 12.45 5.08
N ARG A 86 18.53 11.22 5.59
CA ARG A 86 18.15 10.92 6.97
C ARG A 86 19.16 9.97 7.56
N ASP A 87 19.63 10.28 8.76
CA ASP A 87 20.52 9.43 9.58
C ASP A 87 19.76 8.29 10.30
#